data_AF-A0A7J3BC86-F1
#
_entry.id   AF-A0A7J3BC86-F1
#
_cell.length_a   1.000
_cell.length_b   1.000
_cell.length_c   1.000
_cell.angle_alpha   90.00
_cell.angle_beta   90.00
_cell.angle_gamma   90.00
#
_symmetry.space_group_name_H-M   'P 1'
#
loop_
_entity.id
_entity.type
_entity.pdbx_description
1 polymer ?
#
loop_
_entity_poly.entity_id
_entity_poly.type
_entity_poly.pdbx_seq_one_letter_code
_entity_poly.pdbx_strand_id
1 'polypeptide(L)'
;GVLPYLAERIDNGYRAYPECKVNITKLPSHYLRKMYYDTVSFHRPALECAHSFLGPRQLMMGSDYPHQIGDLERAVTSIEELDIQEKDSILGENAARLLHL
;
A
#
# COMPACT_ATOMS: atom_id res chain seq x y z
N GLY A 1 -6.95 0.63 1.32
CA GLY A 1 -7.39 2.02 1.08
C GLY A 1 -7.57 2.31 -0.41
N VAL A 2 -7.89 3.56 -0.78
CA VAL A 2 -8.27 3.92 -2.17
C VAL A 2 -7.15 4.51 -3.02
N LEU A 3 -5.99 4.83 -2.41
CA LEU A 3 -4.94 5.59 -3.09
C LEU A 3 -4.33 4.88 -4.32
N PRO A 4 -4.00 3.57 -4.28
CA PRO A 4 -3.54 2.87 -5.49
C PRO A 4 -4.55 2.92 -6.64
N TYR A 5 -5.83 2.74 -6.32
CA TYR A 5 -6.92 2.77 -7.30
C TYR A 5 -7.11 4.15 -7.94
N LEU A 6 -6.91 5.23 -7.17
CA LEU A 6 -7.09 6.60 -7.64
C LEU A 6 -5.81 7.25 -8.21
N ALA A 7 -4.66 6.56 -8.19
CA ALA A 7 -3.36 7.16 -8.48
C ALA A 7 -3.32 7.91 -9.83
N GLU A 8 -3.78 7.29 -10.91
CA GLU A 8 -3.79 7.93 -12.23
C GLU A 8 -4.78 9.11 -12.30
N ARG A 9 -5.92 9.03 -11.60
CA ARG A 9 -6.87 10.14 -11.53
C ARG A 9 -6.27 11.35 -10.82
N ILE A 10 -5.49 11.11 -9.75
CA ILE A 10 -4.80 12.16 -9.01
C ILE A 10 -3.67 12.76 -9.87
N ASP A 11 -2.92 11.93 -10.60
CA ASP A 11 -1.90 12.40 -11.56
C ASP A 11 -2.51 13.24 -12.68
N ASN A 12 -3.68 12.86 -13.20
CA ASN A 12 -4.43 13.66 -14.17
C ASN A 12 -4.83 15.03 -13.62
N GLY A 13 -5.27 15.09 -12.36
CA GLY A 13 -5.50 16.36 -11.67
C GLY A 13 -4.24 17.23 -11.62
N TYR A 14 -3.10 16.65 -11.25
CA TYR A 14 -1.82 17.36 -11.25
C TYR A 14 -1.44 17.91 -12.62
N ARG A 15 -1.68 17.16 -13.71
CA ARG A 15 -1.37 17.61 -15.07
C ARG A 15 -2.29 18.74 -15.51
N ALA A 16 -3.58 18.62 -15.23
CA ALA A 16 -4.64 19.52 -15.73
C ALA A 16 -4.71 20.86 -14.98
N TYR A 17 -4.50 20.86 -13.66
CA TYR A 17 -4.75 22.02 -12.80
C TYR A 17 -3.43 22.62 -12.27
N PRO A 18 -3.06 23.85 -12.65
CA PRO A 18 -1.85 24.52 -12.14
C PRO A 18 -1.81 24.62 -10.61
N GLU A 19 -2.96 24.74 -9.96
CA GLU A 19 -3.12 24.84 -8.50
C GLU A 19 -2.60 23.57 -7.79
N CYS A 20 -2.69 22.41 -8.44
CA CYS A 20 -2.15 21.15 -7.90
C CYS A 20 -0.61 21.10 -7.92
N LYS A 21 0.06 22.03 -8.61
CA LYS A 21 1.53 22.07 -8.74
C LYS A 21 2.22 22.97 -7.73
N VAL A 22 1.45 23.68 -6.89
CA VAL A 22 1.96 24.71 -5.97
C VAL A 22 2.99 24.15 -4.98
N ASN A 23 2.76 22.94 -4.46
CA ASN A 23 3.57 22.37 -3.37
C ASN A 23 4.42 21.16 -3.75
N ILE A 24 4.26 20.61 -4.96
CA ILE A 24 4.97 19.41 -5.39
C ILE A 24 5.49 19.53 -6.82
N THR A 25 6.70 19.05 -7.05
CA THR A 25 7.42 19.17 -8.34
C THR A 25 7.37 17.90 -9.21
N LYS A 26 6.69 16.85 -8.74
CA LYS A 26 6.57 15.56 -9.42
C LYS A 26 5.12 15.10 -9.39
N LEU A 27 4.79 14.11 -10.22
CA LEU A 27 3.47 13.48 -10.19
C LEU A 27 3.15 12.96 -8.77
N PRO A 28 1.92 13.15 -8.27
CA PRO A 28 1.47 12.58 -7.00
C PRO A 28 1.83 11.10 -6.83
N SER A 29 1.70 10.29 -7.88
CA SER A 29 2.06 8.86 -7.87
C SER A 29 3.52 8.59 -7.51
N HIS A 30 4.45 9.52 -7.82
CA HIS A 30 5.85 9.43 -7.40
C HIS A 30 6.00 9.44 -5.88
N TYR A 31 5.19 10.26 -5.19
CA TYR A 31 5.22 10.36 -3.74
C TYR A 31 4.42 9.24 -3.08
N LEU A 32 3.29 8.85 -3.65
CA LEU A 32 2.48 7.73 -3.14
C LEU A 32 3.30 6.43 -3.09
N ARG A 33 4.10 6.13 -4.12
CA ARG A 33 5.02 4.97 -4.13
C ARG A 33 6.16 5.03 -3.11
N LYS A 34 6.31 6.12 -2.35
CA LYS A 34 7.32 6.25 -1.29
C LYS A 34 6.75 6.07 0.12
N MET A 35 5.44 6.01 0.26
CA MET A 35 4.77 5.77 1.53
C MET A 35 4.67 4.27 1.80
N TYR A 36 4.53 3.91 3.07
CA TYR A 36 4.21 2.55 3.48
C TYR A 36 2.70 2.41 3.69
N TYR A 37 2.17 1.23 3.37
CA TYR A 37 0.75 0.89 3.41
C TYR A 37 0.57 -0.43 4.15
N ASP A 38 -0.49 -0.55 4.93
CA ASP A 38 -0.87 -1.81 5.57
C ASP A 38 -1.73 -2.71 4.65
N THR A 39 -1.97 -3.93 5.10
CA THR A 39 -2.80 -4.94 4.41
C THR A 39 -4.16 -5.18 5.08
N VAL A 40 -4.65 -4.26 5.91
CA VAL A 40 -5.87 -4.42 6.74
C VAL A 40 -7.16 -4.58 5.89
N SER A 41 -7.08 -4.41 4.56
CA SER A 41 -8.24 -4.66 3.70
C SER A 41 -8.68 -6.13 3.66
N PHE A 42 -7.77 -7.07 3.92
CA PHE A 42 -7.95 -8.52 3.79
C PHE A 42 -8.56 -8.98 2.44
N HIS A 43 -8.57 -8.10 1.45
CA HIS A 43 -9.30 -8.28 0.20
C HIS A 43 -8.28 -8.41 -0.94
N ARG A 44 -8.13 -9.64 -1.43
CA ARG A 44 -7.11 -10.02 -2.42
C ARG A 44 -7.02 -9.07 -3.62
N PRO A 45 -8.11 -8.71 -4.34
CA PRO A 45 -8.03 -7.77 -5.46
C PRO A 45 -7.46 -6.39 -5.08
N ALA A 46 -7.76 -5.90 -3.87
CA ALA A 46 -7.20 -4.64 -3.39
C ALA A 46 -5.72 -4.76 -3.05
N LEU A 47 -5.29 -5.88 -2.47
CA LEU A 47 -3.89 -6.16 -2.18
C LEU A 47 -3.06 -6.34 -3.47
N GLU A 48 -3.59 -7.05 -4.47
CA GLU A 48 -2.96 -7.18 -5.80
C GLU A 48 -2.82 -5.82 -6.49
N CYS A 49 -3.86 -4.98 -6.43
CA CYS A 49 -3.82 -3.61 -6.95
C CYS A 49 -2.75 -2.76 -6.23
N ALA A 50 -2.71 -2.84 -4.89
CA ALA A 50 -1.72 -2.12 -4.10
C ALA A 50 -0.29 -2.61 -4.40
N HIS A 51 -0.07 -3.93 -4.48
CA HIS A 51 1.21 -4.54 -4.80
C HIS A 51 1.71 -4.10 -6.18
N SER A 52 0.83 -4.19 -7.20
CA SER A 52 1.14 -3.77 -8.57
C SER A 52 1.54 -2.29 -8.66
N PHE A 53 0.87 -1.42 -7.91
CA PHE A 53 1.14 0.02 -7.93
C PHE A 53 2.38 0.43 -7.11
N LEU A 54 2.54 -0.13 -5.91
CA LEU A 54 3.54 0.30 -4.93
C LEU A 54 4.87 -0.44 -5.07
N GLY A 55 4.81 -1.71 -5.49
CA GLY A 55 5.89 -2.66 -5.37
C GLY A 55 5.95 -3.35 -4.01
N PRO A 56 6.72 -4.42 -3.89
CA PRO A 56 6.71 -5.30 -2.71
C PRO A 56 7.31 -4.67 -1.45
N ARG A 57 8.07 -3.57 -1.56
CA ARG A 57 8.81 -2.98 -0.43
C ARG A 57 8.01 -1.99 0.42
N GLN A 58 6.80 -1.65 -0.02
CA GLN A 58 5.96 -0.59 0.54
C GLN A 58 4.69 -1.11 1.22
N LEU A 59 4.47 -2.42 1.21
CA LEU A 59 3.37 -3.07 1.92
C LEU A 59 3.85 -3.71 3.22
N MET A 60 3.05 -3.61 4.28
CA MET A 60 3.35 -4.21 5.58
C MET A 60 2.11 -4.94 6.09
N MET A 61 2.29 -6.12 6.67
CA MET A 61 1.21 -6.85 7.32
C MET A 61 0.60 -5.99 8.44
N GLY A 62 -0.74 -5.89 8.42
CA GLY A 62 -1.50 -5.23 9.47
C GLY A 62 -2.75 -6.03 9.80
N SER A 63 -3.03 -6.21 11.09
CA SER A 63 -4.19 -6.95 11.59
C SER A 63 -5.31 -6.06 12.12
N ASP A 64 -5.01 -4.78 12.40
CA ASP A 64 -5.90 -3.85 13.10
C ASP A 64 -6.35 -4.31 14.49
N TYR A 65 -5.60 -5.21 15.14
CA TYR A 65 -5.86 -5.59 16.53
C TYR A 65 -5.63 -4.40 17.48
N PRO A 66 -6.50 -4.15 18.49
CA PRO A 66 -7.65 -4.96 18.94
C PRO A 66 -9.03 -4.46 18.44
N HIS A 67 -9.10 -3.78 17.28
CA HIS A 67 -10.37 -3.25 16.78
C HIS A 67 -11.34 -4.37 16.34
N GLN A 68 -12.64 -4.08 16.37
CA GLN A 68 -13.71 -5.04 16.02
C GLN A 68 -13.64 -5.57 14.59
N ILE A 69 -13.08 -4.79 13.67
CA ILE A 69 -12.93 -5.16 12.26
C ILE A 69 -11.57 -5.82 11.96
N GLY A 70 -10.69 -5.89 12.97
CA GLY A 70 -9.39 -6.53 12.85
C GLY A 70 -9.48 -8.05 12.89
N ASP A 71 -8.50 -8.71 12.27
CA ASP A 71 -8.47 -10.17 12.13
C ASP A 71 -7.01 -10.64 12.06
N LEU A 72 -6.55 -11.33 13.10
CA LEU A 72 -5.16 -11.82 13.20
C LEU A 72 -4.88 -12.95 12.21
N GLU A 73 -5.86 -13.82 11.95
CA GLU A 73 -5.68 -14.94 11.02
C GLU A 73 -5.65 -14.42 9.58
N ARG A 74 -6.61 -13.57 9.22
CA ARG A 74 -6.66 -12.98 7.87
C ARG A 74 -5.53 -12.00 7.59
N ALA A 75 -4.92 -11.40 8.60
CA ALA A 75 -3.72 -10.59 8.42
C ALA A 75 -2.59 -11.37 7.75
N VAL A 76 -2.48 -12.68 8.04
CA VAL A 76 -1.46 -13.57 7.45
C VAL A 76 -2.00 -14.23 6.19
N THR A 77 -3.16 -14.89 6.28
CA THR A 77 -3.66 -15.72 5.16
C THR A 77 -3.98 -14.91 3.91
N SER A 78 -4.45 -13.66 4.05
CA SER A 78 -4.71 -12.80 2.89
C SER A 78 -3.45 -12.40 2.10
N ILE A 79 -2.27 -12.46 2.72
CA ILE A 79 -0.96 -12.27 2.06
C ILE A 79 -0.48 -13.60 1.46
N GLU A 80 -0.64 -14.70 2.18
CA GLU A 80 -0.27 -16.04 1.70
C GLU A 80 -1.05 -16.47 0.45
N GLU A 81 -2.28 -15.99 0.29
CA GLU A 81 -3.13 -16.25 -0.88
C GLU A 81 -2.75 -15.43 -2.13
N LEU A 82 -1.87 -14.43 -2.01
CA LEU A 82 -1.40 -13.64 -3.15
C LEU A 82 -0.51 -14.47 -4.07
N ASP A 83 -0.60 -14.22 -5.37
CA ASP A 83 0.28 -14.85 -6.37
C ASP A 83 1.53 -13.98 -6.62
N ILE A 84 2.37 -13.86 -5.59
CA ILE A 84 3.61 -13.05 -5.58
C ILE A 84 4.71 -13.80 -4.83
N GLN A 85 5.98 -13.45 -5.11
CA GLN A 85 7.12 -14.10 -4.46
C GLN A 85 7.52 -13.41 -3.16
N GLU A 86 7.25 -12.11 -3.03
CA GLU A 86 7.75 -11.24 -1.98
C GLU A 86 6.86 -11.24 -0.71
N LYS A 87 6.23 -12.38 -0.41
CA LYS A 87 5.32 -12.50 0.75
C LYS A 87 6.03 -12.22 2.06
N ASP A 88 7.24 -12.75 2.24
CA ASP A 88 8.04 -12.55 3.46
C ASP A 88 8.36 -11.07 3.67
N SER A 89 8.60 -10.32 2.59
CA SER A 89 8.82 -8.89 2.67
C SER A 89 7.62 -8.15 3.26
N ILE A 90 6.40 -8.53 2.86
CA ILE A 90 5.16 -7.95 3.39
C ILE A 90 4.88 -8.43 4.81
N LEU A 91 5.10 -9.71 5.09
CA LEU A 91 4.83 -10.34 6.39
C LEU A 91 5.71 -9.81 7.53
N GLY A 92 6.94 -9.38 7.24
CA GLY A 92 7.81 -8.86 8.30
C GLY A 92 9.01 -8.03 7.86
N GLU A 93 9.67 -8.33 6.74
CA GLU A 93 10.98 -7.69 6.45
C GLU A 93 10.85 -6.18 6.21
N ASN A 94 9.74 -5.72 5.60
CA ASN A 94 9.50 -4.30 5.39
C ASN A 94 9.31 -3.56 6.71
N ALA A 95 8.58 -4.15 7.66
CA ALA A 95 8.38 -3.59 8.99
C ALA A 95 9.71 -3.58 9.77
N ALA A 96 10.46 -4.68 9.76
CA ALA A 96 11.77 -4.76 10.40
C ALA A 96 12.73 -3.69 9.87
N ARG A 97 12.77 -3.50 8.53
CA ARG A 97 13.59 -2.47 7.90
C ARG A 97 13.15 -1.05 8.25
N LEU A 98 11.85 -0.76 8.28
CA LEU A 98 11.32 0.57 8.58
C LEU A 98 11.48 0.95 10.04
N LEU A 99 11.23 -0.01 10.93
CA LEU A 99 11.17 0.21 12.39
C LEU A 99 12.49 -0.11 13.09
N HIS A 100 13.51 -0.59 12.35
CA HIS A 100 14.82 -0.97 12.87
C HIS A 100 14.74 -2.04 13.97
N LEU A 101 13.99 -3.12 13.68
CA LEU A 101 13.83 -4.28 14.57
C LEU A 101 14.92 -5.33 14.38
#